data_AF-A0A7S3IMY2-F1
#
_entry.id   AF-A0A7S3IMY2-F1
#
_cell.length_a   1.000
_cell.length_b   1.000
_cell.length_c   1.000
_cell.angle_alpha   90.00
_cell.angle_beta   90.00
_cell.angle_gamma   90.00
#
_symmetry.space_group_name_H-M   'P 1'
#
loop_
_entity.id
_entity.type
_entity.pdbx_description
1 polymer ?
#
loop_
_entity_poly.entity_id
_entity_poly.type
_entity_poly.pdbx_seq_one_letter_code
_entity_poly.pdbx_strand_id
1 'polypeptide(L)'
;MENQDFIQFKRQNVTKWGALSYLINNLEKYLSQFSAHFVYVSAQKLLDYAELDPERYTEADYIDCIQNKQQVLEMIKGAKHKFKGPGGHKMAATIIQKIWKGYKAFSNFK
;
A
#
# COMPACT_ATOMS: atom_id res chain seq x y z
N MET A 1 0.30 -11.11 -17.89
CA MET A 1 0.30 -12.53 -17.51
C MET A 1 0.73 -12.61 -16.06
N GLU A 2 -0.05 -13.28 -15.20
CA GLU A 2 0.39 -13.55 -13.82
C GLU A 2 1.58 -14.51 -13.83
N ASN A 3 2.52 -14.33 -12.88
CA ASN A 3 3.67 -15.21 -12.73
C ASN A 3 3.20 -16.65 -12.37
N GLN A 4 3.82 -17.68 -12.96
CA GLN A 4 3.57 -19.10 -12.65
C GLN A 4 3.71 -19.39 -11.14
N ASP A 5 4.69 -18.77 -10.49
CA ASP A 5 4.91 -18.91 -9.04
C ASP A 5 3.70 -18.42 -8.24
N PHE A 6 3.09 -17.31 -8.67
CA PHE A 6 1.92 -16.73 -8.03
C PHE A 6 0.68 -17.61 -8.23
N ILE A 7 0.51 -18.17 -9.44
CA ILE A 7 -0.59 -19.10 -9.73
C ILE A 7 -0.47 -20.35 -8.85
N GLN A 8 0.74 -20.91 -8.71
CA GLN A 8 0.98 -22.06 -7.85
C GLN A 8 0.74 -21.73 -6.37
N PHE A 9 1.22 -20.59 -5.89
CA PHE A 9 0.98 -20.11 -4.54
C PHE A 9 -0.52 -19.96 -4.23
N LYS A 10 -1.29 -19.37 -5.16
CA LYS A 10 -2.75 -19.23 -5.05
C LYS A 10 -3.45 -20.59 -4.97
N ARG A 11 -3.04 -21.56 -5.79
CA ARG A 11 -3.61 -22.92 -5.77
C ARG A 11 -3.34 -23.64 -4.44
N GLN A 12 -2.14 -23.52 -3.91
CA GLN A 12 -1.74 -24.16 -2.64
C GLN A 12 -2.48 -23.57 -1.43
N ASN A 13 -2.89 -22.30 -1.52
CA ASN A 13 -3.49 -21.56 -0.41
C ASN A 13 -4.96 -21.18 -0.65
N VAL A 14 -5.70 -21.97 -1.44
CA VAL A 14 -7.08 -21.65 -1.87
C VAL A 14 -8.03 -21.43 -0.68
N THR A 15 -7.85 -22.17 0.41
CA THR A 15 -8.66 -22.07 1.63
C THR A 15 -8.43 -20.76 2.40
N LYS A 16 -7.23 -20.19 2.31
CA LYS A 16 -6.83 -18.93 2.95
C LYS A 16 -6.86 -17.75 1.96
N TRP A 17 -7.25 -17.98 0.71
CA TRP A 17 -7.12 -16.99 -0.36
C TRP A 17 -7.95 -15.73 -0.11
N GLY A 18 -9.11 -15.85 0.54
CA GLY A 18 -9.91 -14.69 0.94
C GLY A 18 -9.12 -13.71 1.83
N ALA A 19 -8.54 -14.23 2.91
CA ALA A 19 -7.72 -13.44 3.82
C ALA A 19 -6.44 -12.92 3.16
N LEU A 20 -5.75 -13.76 2.38
CA LEU A 20 -4.55 -13.37 1.64
C LEU A 20 -4.83 -12.27 0.62
N SER A 21 -5.89 -12.40 -0.17
CA SER A 21 -6.26 -11.39 -1.17
C SER A 21 -6.67 -10.07 -0.52
N TYR A 22 -7.32 -10.11 0.64
CA TYR A 22 -7.60 -8.91 1.43
C TYR A 22 -6.31 -8.25 1.93
N LEU A 23 -5.38 -9.03 2.49
CA LEU A 23 -4.09 -8.54 2.97
C LEU A 23 -3.25 -7.94 1.83
N ILE A 24 -3.18 -8.62 0.68
CA ILE A 24 -2.49 -8.14 -0.53
C ILE A 24 -3.12 -6.83 -1.02
N ASN A 25 -4.45 -6.76 -1.12
CA ASN A 25 -5.14 -5.54 -1.55
C ASN A 25 -4.87 -4.36 -0.60
N ASN A 26 -4.84 -4.60 0.71
CA ASN A 26 -4.54 -3.55 1.69
C ASN A 26 -3.08 -3.10 1.61
N LEU A 27 -2.16 -4.05 1.42
CA LEU A 27 -0.75 -3.77 1.24
C LEU A 27 -0.49 -2.99 -0.05
N GLU A 28 -1.15 -3.33 -1.16
CA GLU A 28 -1.11 -2.56 -2.41
C GLU A 28 -1.67 -1.16 -2.24
N LYS A 29 -2.82 -1.00 -1.58
CA LYS A 29 -3.40 0.32 -1.26
C LYS A 29 -2.44 1.15 -0.41
N TYR A 30 -1.84 0.56 0.62
CA TYR A 30 -0.86 1.23 1.48
C TYR A 30 0.35 1.67 0.65
N LEU A 31 0.93 0.77 -0.13
CA LEU A 31 2.11 1.05 -0.94
C LEU A 31 1.84 2.04 -2.05
N SER A 32 0.65 2.06 -2.66
CA SER A 32 0.27 3.00 -3.73
C SER A 32 0.35 4.47 -3.31
N GLN A 33 0.33 4.75 -2.00
CA GLN A 33 0.47 6.11 -1.46
C GLN A 33 1.92 6.63 -1.54
N PHE A 34 2.86 5.72 -1.69
CA PHE A 34 4.28 5.97 -1.80
C PHE A 34 4.66 5.57 -3.23
N SER A 35 5.52 6.31 -3.94
CA SER A 35 5.81 6.03 -5.36
C SER A 35 6.68 4.76 -5.56
N ALA A 36 6.36 3.68 -4.85
CA ALA A 36 7.03 2.41 -4.89
C ALA A 36 6.65 1.67 -6.18
N HIS A 37 7.59 1.60 -7.11
CA HIS A 37 7.38 0.97 -8.41
C HIS A 37 7.62 -0.55 -8.37
N PHE A 38 8.42 -1.04 -7.42
CA PHE A 38 8.73 -2.45 -7.24
C PHE A 38 8.89 -2.80 -5.75
N VAL A 39 8.01 -3.66 -5.24
CA VAL A 39 8.07 -4.17 -3.87
C VAL A 39 8.04 -5.70 -3.92
N TYR A 40 9.04 -6.32 -3.29
CA TYR A 40 9.09 -7.77 -3.14
C TYR A 40 8.44 -8.13 -1.80
N VAL A 41 7.45 -9.02 -1.83
CA VAL A 41 6.70 -9.42 -0.64
C VAL A 41 6.95 -10.90 -0.35
N SER A 42 7.15 -11.23 0.92
CA SER A 42 7.38 -12.60 1.37
C SER A 42 6.07 -13.38 1.46
N ALA A 43 5.94 -14.41 0.63
CA ALA A 43 4.79 -15.31 0.62
C ALA A 43 4.56 -15.99 1.98
N GLN A 44 5.64 -16.39 2.67
CA GLN A 44 5.56 -17.02 3.99
C GLN A 44 4.96 -16.07 5.03
N LYS A 45 5.43 -14.83 5.07
CA LYS A 45 4.92 -13.85 6.04
C LYS A 45 3.47 -13.48 5.76
N LEU A 46 3.10 -13.35 4.49
CA LEU A 46 1.69 -13.16 4.12
C LEU A 46 0.80 -14.30 4.64
N LEU A 47 1.29 -15.55 4.65
CA LEU A 47 0.55 -16.67 5.22
C LEU A 47 0.44 -16.57 6.73
N ASP A 48 1.54 -16.26 7.42
CA ASP A 48 1.57 -16.10 8.88
C ASP A 48 0.59 -15.00 9.32
N TYR A 49 0.54 -13.89 8.57
CA TYR A 49 -0.39 -12.80 8.84
C TYR A 49 -1.83 -13.11 8.41
N ALA A 50 -2.06 -13.86 7.33
CA ALA A 50 -3.42 -14.22 6.89
C ALA A 50 -4.18 -15.13 7.87
N GLU A 51 -3.49 -15.74 8.84
CA GLU A 51 -4.11 -16.46 9.95
C GLU A 51 -4.55 -15.55 11.10
N LEU A 52 -4.09 -14.29 11.10
CA LEU A 52 -4.45 -13.28 12.10
C LEU A 52 -5.71 -12.50 11.69
N ASP A 53 -6.37 -11.91 12.69
CA ASP A 53 -7.55 -11.09 12.49
C ASP A 53 -7.21 -9.84 11.66
N PRO A 54 -7.88 -9.61 10.51
CA PRO A 54 -7.60 -8.48 9.65
C PRO A 54 -7.78 -7.11 10.29
N GLU A 55 -8.57 -7.00 11.35
CA GLU A 55 -8.76 -5.74 12.09
C GLU A 55 -7.53 -5.32 12.91
N ARG A 56 -6.55 -6.21 13.06
CA ARG A 56 -5.34 -5.96 13.87
C ARG A 56 -4.11 -5.54 13.07
N TYR A 57 -4.16 -5.53 11.75
CA TYR A 57 -2.97 -5.21 10.95
C TYR A 57 -2.52 -3.77 11.14
N THR A 58 -1.25 -3.60 11.52
CA THR A 58 -0.60 -2.30 11.66
C THR A 58 0.31 -2.01 10.45
N GLU A 59 0.75 -0.74 10.29
CA GLU A 59 1.77 -0.40 9.29
C GLU A 59 3.04 -1.24 9.42
N ALA A 60 3.41 -1.60 10.65
CA ALA A 60 4.60 -2.40 10.93
C ALA A 60 4.47 -3.82 10.34
N ASP A 61 3.28 -4.41 10.38
CA ASP A 61 3.02 -5.74 9.84
C ASP A 61 3.13 -5.77 8.32
N TYR A 62 2.62 -4.74 7.64
CA TYR A 62 2.79 -4.60 6.20
C TYR A 62 4.26 -4.45 5.81
N ILE A 63 5.02 -3.63 6.54
CA ILE A 63 6.46 -3.46 6.32
C ILE A 63 7.20 -4.77 6.61
N ASP A 64 6.74 -5.56 7.59
CA ASP A 64 7.39 -6.82 7.93
C ASP A 64 7.30 -7.86 6.81
N CYS A 65 6.18 -7.86 6.08
CA CYS A 65 5.94 -8.71 4.91
C CYS A 65 6.87 -8.38 3.72
N ILE A 66 7.45 -7.18 3.68
CA ILE A 66 8.28 -6.74 2.56
C ILE A 66 9.68 -7.34 2.70
N GLN A 67 10.25 -7.84 1.60
CA GLN A 67 11.62 -8.35 1.55
C GLN A 67 12.63 -7.21 1.36
N ASN A 68 12.36 -6.28 0.43
CA ASN A 68 13.20 -5.11 0.19
C ASN A 68 12.86 -3.93 1.12
N LYS A 69 12.74 -4.20 2.43
CA LYS A 69 12.24 -3.23 3.43
C LYS A 69 13.00 -1.91 3.40
N GLN A 70 14.33 -1.97 3.31
CA GLN A 70 15.18 -0.78 3.37
C GLN A 70 14.84 0.20 2.23
N GLN A 71 14.72 -0.31 1.01
CA GLN A 71 14.37 0.50 -0.17
C GLN A 71 12.96 1.10 -0.03
N VAL A 72 12.00 0.30 0.42
CA VAL A 72 10.62 0.78 0.61
C VAL A 72 10.55 1.82 1.73
N LEU A 73 11.28 1.63 2.83
CA LEU A 73 11.34 2.60 3.93
C LEU A 73 11.97 3.92 3.47
N GLU A 74 12.98 3.89 2.61
CA GLU A 74 13.56 5.10 2.02
C GLU A 74 12.56 5.82 1.11
N MET A 75 11.78 5.08 0.31
CA MET A 75 10.69 5.65 -0.48
C MET A 75 9.60 6.27 0.40
N ILE A 76 9.19 5.59 1.47
CA ILE A 76 8.21 6.08 2.44
C ILE A 76 8.73 7.34 3.14
N LYS A 77 9.98 7.34 3.61
CA LYS A 77 10.61 8.53 4.21
C LYS A 77 10.63 9.67 3.20
N GLY A 78 11.11 9.45 1.99
CA GLY A 78 11.12 10.45 0.91
C GLY A 78 9.72 11.02 0.63
N ALA A 79 8.70 10.17 0.60
CA ALA A 79 7.31 10.58 0.44
C ALA A 79 6.78 11.39 1.64
N LYS A 80 7.15 11.06 2.88
CA LYS A 80 6.85 11.87 4.07
C LYS A 80 7.56 13.24 4.04
N HIS A 81 8.66 13.33 3.30
CA HIS A 81 9.39 14.59 3.05
C HIS A 81 9.00 15.30 1.73
N LYS A 82 8.06 14.78 0.94
CA LYS A 82 7.72 15.33 -0.40
C LYS A 82 7.22 16.77 -0.39
N PHE A 83 6.72 17.25 0.75
CA PHE A 83 6.28 18.64 0.93
C PHE A 83 7.32 19.54 1.60
N LYS A 84 8.45 18.98 2.06
CA LYS A 84 9.50 19.68 2.82
C LYS A 84 10.69 20.15 1.96
N GLY A 85 10.70 19.88 0.65
CA GLY A 85 11.73 20.34 -0.29
C GLY A 85 11.38 21.61 -1.08
N PRO A 86 12.30 22.17 -1.89
CA PRO A 86 12.03 23.29 -2.79
C PRO A 86 10.84 22.98 -3.71
N GLY A 87 9.80 23.82 -3.70
CA GLY A 87 8.55 23.59 -4.44
C GLY A 87 7.53 22.70 -3.71
N GLY A 88 7.89 22.09 -2.57
CA GLY A 88 7.01 21.26 -1.76
C GLY A 88 5.78 22.01 -1.22
N HIS A 89 5.92 23.29 -0.89
CA HIS A 89 4.78 24.14 -0.50
C HIS A 89 3.78 24.35 -1.64
N LYS A 90 4.27 24.54 -2.87
CA LYS A 90 3.41 24.66 -4.06
C LYS A 90 2.69 23.35 -4.35
N MET A 91 3.38 22.22 -4.19
CA MET A 91 2.77 20.88 -4.32
C MET A 91 1.70 20.64 -3.25
N ALA A 92 1.98 20.98 -1.99
CA ALA A 92 1.01 20.88 -0.90
C ALA A 92 -0.23 21.74 -1.16
N ALA A 93 -0.04 23.02 -1.53
CA ALA A 93 -1.12 23.93 -1.86
C ALA A 93 -1.98 23.41 -3.01
N THR A 94 -1.36 22.88 -4.07
CA THR A 94 -2.07 22.32 -5.23
C THR A 94 -2.95 21.12 -4.83
N ILE A 95 -2.43 20.22 -3.98
CA ILE A 95 -3.21 19.07 -3.51
C ILE A 95 -4.38 19.50 -2.64
N ILE A 96 -4.16 20.40 -1.67
CA ILE A 96 -5.22 20.93 -0.82
C ILE A 96 -6.30 21.61 -1.66
N GLN A 97 -5.90 22.45 -2.61
CA GLN A 97 -6.83 23.14 -3.52
C GLN A 97 -7.64 22.15 -4.37
N LYS A 98 -7.00 21.10 -4.89
CA LYS A 98 -7.68 20.06 -5.69
C LYS A 98 -8.74 19.34 -4.85
N ILE A 99 -8.40 18.92 -3.62
CA ILE A 99 -9.32 18.24 -2.72
C ILE A 99 -10.51 19.16 -2.37
N TRP A 100 -10.24 20.42 -2.01
CA TRP A 100 -11.28 21.38 -1.69
C TRP A 100 -12.24 21.64 -2.85
N LYS A 101 -11.71 21.80 -4.07
CA LYS A 101 -12.53 21.96 -5.28
C LYS A 101 -13.39 20.73 -5.54
N GLY A 102 -12.84 19.53 -5.36
CA GLY A 102 -13.59 18.28 -5.47
C GLY A 102 -14.72 18.18 -4.44
N TYR A 103 -14.44 18.51 -3.18
CA TYR A 103 -15.45 18.56 -2.12
C TYR A 103 -16.58 19.56 -2.43
N LYS A 104 -16.24 20.78 -2.87
CA LYS A 104 -17.25 21.77 -3.28
C LYS A 104 -18.09 21.29 -4.45
N ALA A 105 -17.46 20.69 -5.47
CA ALA A 105 -18.19 20.14 -6.60
C ALA A 105 -19.19 19.08 -6.12
N PHE A 106 -18.75 18.10 -5.33
CA PHE A 106 -19.61 17.07 -4.76
C PHE A 106 -20.73 17.63 -3.88
N SER A 107 -20.43 18.61 -3.03
CA SER A 107 -21.43 19.27 -2.18
C SER A 107 -22.49 20.03 -2.98
N ASN A 108 -22.16 20.51 -4.17
CA ASN A 108 -23.09 21.20 -5.07
C ASN A 108 -23.91 20.24 -5.95
N PHE A 109 -23.62 18.94 -5.93
CA PHE A 109 -24.41 17.90 -6.61
C PHE A 109 -25.53 17.32 -5.72
N LYS A 110 -25.66 17.78 -4.47
CA LYS A 110 -26.75 17.42 -3.55
C LYS A 110 -27.88 18.44 -3.57
#